data_AF-M2QFF8-F1
#
_entry.id   AF-M2QFF8-F1
#
_cell.length_a   1.000
_cell.length_b   1.000
_cell.length_c   1.000
_cell.angle_alpha   90.00
_cell.angle_beta   90.00
_cell.angle_gamma   90.00
#
_symmetry.space_group_name_H-M   'P 1'
#
loop_
_entity.id
_entity.type
_entity.pdbx_description
1 polymer ?
#
loop_
_entity_poly.entity_id
_entity_poly.type
_entity_poly.pdbx_seq_one_letter_code
_entity_poly.pdbx_strand_id
1 'polypeptide(L)'
;MILILTALELEGDAVRAHLSGLTRHHHPAGSVFEVGHLTARPDCSVALGVIGMGTVNAAAVTERAIAEFRPDAVVFVGIAGGLRDWIRLGDVVVATRVYAYQGGRIDGEEFGARPRASETAHRLVELARQAGRSGAWPGAANSTATIHFEPVAAGEVVLNSSTAPENDRLRKHYNDAVAVETESSGVALAAHLNDSTPTIVVRGISDRADGTKEVTDSGGWQPVAVATAAAFAVGLCAVIAEAYRNTARPQEIERVVPGPVTVTGGNAVGSVYATGSVRISQRVVTKAQRHPVVAIAIVTVLLSLLGWGGYGIGKVVLGGGTSAWAAVVSEAMKPASSGKETLATGTGTACGVRADRTVLCWGDGGKERVQPEGRFAAVAVGDKAACGLREDQTVLCWNTNSSAQEVPSPEGRFQAITDQCGIRVGGEIACWVGKVTPPPGRYKAISLGRGDLCAVRDDGVVNCWGLDLGEAAVPPQGKFTAVSRGSRHACALREDRAVVCWGSDDEGQSSVPAGTYTAVSVGEEHSCALRADSALVCWGRDKGGQITPPPGSFTALAAGARAEYSCAVRSDGTAQCWGRDGRFTAPPGKFAAGR
;
A
#
# COMPACT_ATOMS: atom_id res chain seq x y z
N MET A 1 17.77 -3.94 6.24
CA MET A 1 19.14 -4.25 5.76
C MET A 1 19.27 -3.78 4.32
N ILE A 2 20.44 -3.27 3.94
CA ILE A 2 20.73 -2.81 2.58
C ILE A 2 21.67 -3.79 1.89
N LEU A 3 21.41 -4.13 0.62
CA LEU A 3 22.32 -4.91 -0.20
C LEU A 3 23.14 -3.96 -1.06
N ILE A 4 24.47 -3.99 -0.92
CA ILE A 4 25.39 -3.28 -1.80
C ILE A 4 26.04 -4.29 -2.73
N LEU A 5 25.95 -4.03 -4.03
CA LEU A 5 26.59 -4.86 -5.05
C LEU A 5 27.67 -4.04 -5.76
N THR A 6 28.73 -4.72 -6.19
CA THR A 6 29.80 -4.16 -7.05
C THR A 6 30.21 -5.19 -8.10
N ALA A 7 30.81 -4.78 -9.21
CA ALA A 7 31.26 -5.68 -10.26
C ALA A 7 32.72 -6.13 -10.08
N LEU A 8 33.59 -5.23 -9.61
CA LEU A 8 35.03 -5.45 -9.47
C LEU A 8 35.47 -5.50 -8.00
N GLU A 9 36.59 -6.17 -7.74
CA GLU A 9 37.20 -6.23 -6.40
C GLU A 9 37.60 -4.83 -5.88
N LEU A 10 38.18 -3.99 -6.73
CA LEU A 10 38.53 -2.61 -6.38
C LEU A 10 37.30 -1.80 -5.91
N GLU A 11 36.14 -2.06 -6.51
CA GLU A 11 34.88 -1.42 -6.12
C GLU A 11 34.38 -1.96 -4.78
N GLY A 12 34.48 -3.28 -4.58
CA GLY A 12 34.19 -3.92 -3.30
C GLY A 12 35.08 -3.38 -2.19
N ASP A 13 36.39 -3.25 -2.43
CA ASP A 13 37.38 -2.69 -1.50
C ASP A 13 37.03 -1.26 -1.08
N ALA A 14 36.63 -0.41 -2.05
CA ALA A 14 36.23 0.96 -1.79
C ALA A 14 34.98 1.04 -0.89
N VAL A 15 33.98 0.18 -1.11
CA VAL A 15 32.81 0.10 -0.22
C VAL A 15 33.23 -0.45 1.16
N ARG A 16 34.06 -1.50 1.19
CA ARG A 16 34.50 -2.18 2.41
C ARG A 16 35.21 -1.23 3.38
N ALA A 17 35.94 -0.23 2.87
CA ALA A 17 36.59 0.80 3.67
C ALA A 17 35.63 1.59 4.59
N HIS A 18 34.32 1.56 4.30
CA HIS A 18 33.29 2.24 5.08
C HIS A 18 32.41 1.29 5.93
N LEU A 19 32.75 0.00 5.98
CA LEU A 19 32.01 -1.02 6.72
C LEU A 19 32.82 -1.52 7.93
N SER A 20 32.11 -2.05 8.91
CA SER A 20 32.68 -2.62 10.13
C SER A 20 31.99 -3.92 10.52
N GLY A 21 32.69 -4.77 11.27
CA GLY A 21 32.15 -6.05 11.77
C GLY A 21 31.80 -7.04 10.66
N LEU A 22 32.57 -7.06 9.57
CA LEU A 22 32.30 -7.92 8.42
C LEU A 22 32.53 -9.39 8.74
N THR A 23 31.57 -10.21 8.31
CA THR A 23 31.60 -11.66 8.37
C THR A 23 31.26 -12.24 7.01
N ARG A 24 31.95 -13.31 6.60
CA ARG A 24 31.66 -13.94 5.31
C ARG A 24 30.38 -14.79 5.41
N HIS A 25 29.50 -14.58 4.46
CA HIS A 25 28.29 -15.37 4.23
C HIS A 25 28.44 -16.18 2.94
N HIS A 26 28.44 -17.51 3.08
CA HIS A 26 28.56 -18.43 1.95
C HIS A 26 27.17 -18.89 1.51
N HIS A 27 26.77 -18.54 0.30
CA HIS A 27 25.54 -19.04 -0.30
C HIS A 27 25.76 -20.47 -0.83
N PRO A 28 24.78 -21.40 -0.69
CA PRO A 28 24.92 -22.79 -1.12
C PRO A 28 25.31 -22.98 -2.60
N ALA A 29 24.90 -22.06 -3.47
CA ALA A 29 25.26 -22.02 -4.89
C ALA A 29 26.66 -21.44 -5.19
N GLY A 30 27.52 -21.23 -4.17
CA GLY A 30 28.92 -20.83 -4.32
C GLY A 30 29.21 -19.33 -4.29
N SER A 31 28.21 -18.46 -4.28
CA SER A 31 28.42 -17.01 -4.10
C SER A 31 28.87 -16.69 -2.66
N VAL A 32 29.75 -15.69 -2.52
CA VAL A 32 30.21 -15.21 -1.22
C VAL A 32 29.80 -13.75 -1.07
N PHE A 33 29.23 -13.44 0.09
CA PHE A 33 28.87 -12.09 0.49
C PHE A 33 29.56 -11.76 1.81
N GLU A 34 29.69 -10.48 2.12
CA GLU A 34 30.17 -10.02 3.42
C GLU A 34 29.08 -9.23 4.13
N VAL A 35 28.70 -9.68 5.32
CA VAL A 35 27.64 -9.06 6.12
C VAL A 35 28.27 -8.33 7.30
N GLY A 36 27.91 -7.06 7.46
CA GLY A 36 28.38 -6.20 8.54
C GLY A 36 27.50 -4.96 8.67
N HIS A 37 28.09 -3.84 9.09
CA HIS A 37 27.37 -2.59 9.35
C HIS A 37 28.11 -1.38 8.78
N LEU A 38 27.39 -0.30 8.49
CA LEU A 38 28.02 0.97 8.14
C LEU A 38 28.82 1.51 9.34
N THR A 39 30.08 1.90 9.15
CA THR A 39 30.91 2.45 10.23
C THR A 39 30.29 3.71 10.85
N ALA A 40 29.72 4.59 10.02
CA ALA A 40 29.05 5.81 10.50
C ALA A 40 27.67 5.55 11.12
N ARG A 41 27.04 4.41 10.83
CA ARG A 41 25.70 4.03 11.29
C ARG A 41 25.65 2.53 11.60
N PRO A 42 26.16 2.11 12.79
CA PRO A 42 26.26 0.70 13.15
C PRO A 42 24.90 -0.03 13.22
N ASP A 43 23.80 0.71 13.28
CA ASP A 43 22.44 0.19 13.26
C ASP A 43 21.90 -0.09 11.84
N CYS A 44 22.69 0.21 10.80
CA CYS A 44 22.40 -0.12 9.42
C CYS A 44 23.21 -1.35 9.00
N SER A 45 22.57 -2.52 9.03
CA SER A 45 23.16 -3.76 8.52
C SER A 45 23.24 -3.75 6.99
N VAL A 46 24.38 -4.19 6.46
CA VAL A 46 24.70 -4.24 5.04
C VAL A 46 25.19 -5.62 4.66
N ALA A 47 24.72 -6.14 3.53
CA ALA A 47 25.34 -7.25 2.81
C ALA A 47 26.08 -6.67 1.60
N LEU A 48 27.37 -6.96 1.44
CA LEU A 48 28.20 -6.58 0.31
C LEU A 48 28.47 -7.81 -0.57
N GLY A 49 28.29 -7.69 -1.88
CA GLY A 49 28.63 -8.73 -2.85
C GLY A 49 29.38 -8.19 -4.06
N VAL A 50 30.54 -8.79 -4.37
CA VAL A 50 31.25 -8.57 -5.65
C VAL A 50 30.70 -9.60 -6.64
N ILE A 51 29.92 -9.14 -7.62
CA ILE A 51 29.13 -10.01 -8.49
C ILE A 51 29.87 -10.41 -9.77
N GLY A 52 30.96 -9.73 -10.13
CA GLY A 52 31.69 -9.93 -11.37
C GLY A 52 31.11 -9.13 -12.54
N MET A 53 31.90 -9.02 -13.62
CA MET A 53 31.53 -8.26 -14.82
C MET A 53 30.46 -8.96 -15.65
N GLY A 54 29.76 -8.16 -16.47
CA GLY A 54 28.83 -8.61 -17.49
C GLY A 54 27.38 -8.65 -17.01
N THR A 55 26.46 -8.30 -17.90
CA THR A 55 25.04 -8.09 -17.60
C THR A 55 24.33 -9.39 -17.21
N VAL A 56 24.61 -10.51 -17.89
CA VAL A 56 24.00 -11.81 -17.56
C VAL A 56 24.39 -12.30 -16.17
N ASN A 57 25.68 -12.21 -15.85
CA ASN A 57 26.21 -12.64 -14.56
C ASN A 57 25.70 -11.73 -13.43
N ALA A 58 25.73 -10.41 -13.66
CA ALA A 58 25.16 -9.43 -12.73
C ALA A 58 23.68 -9.74 -12.41
N ALA A 59 22.87 -10.09 -13.41
CA ALA A 59 21.48 -10.47 -13.19
C ALA A 59 21.35 -11.73 -12.30
N ALA A 60 22.07 -12.81 -12.63
CA ALA A 60 21.98 -14.07 -11.92
C ALA A 60 22.41 -13.97 -10.44
N VAL A 61 23.50 -13.26 -10.16
CA VAL A 61 24.00 -13.10 -8.79
C VAL A 61 23.15 -12.10 -8.00
N THR A 62 22.63 -11.05 -8.66
CA THR A 62 21.72 -10.08 -8.02
C THR A 62 20.42 -10.75 -7.57
N GLU A 63 19.78 -11.54 -8.44
CA GLU A 63 18.54 -12.26 -8.10
C GLU A 63 18.75 -13.16 -6.87
N ARG A 64 19.84 -13.94 -6.89
CA ARG A 64 20.26 -14.79 -5.77
C ARG A 64 20.48 -13.99 -4.49
N ALA A 65 21.16 -12.85 -4.57
CA ALA A 65 21.43 -12.01 -3.42
C ALA A 65 20.14 -11.40 -2.84
N ILE A 66 19.20 -10.98 -3.69
CA ILE A 66 17.90 -10.46 -3.25
C ILE A 66 17.09 -11.57 -2.59
N ALA A 67 17.03 -12.77 -3.18
CA ALA A 67 16.32 -13.91 -2.60
C ALA A 67 16.90 -14.32 -1.23
N GLU A 68 18.23 -14.29 -1.09
CA GLU A 68 18.93 -14.65 0.15
C GLU A 68 18.70 -13.62 1.26
N PHE A 69 18.90 -12.33 0.97
CA PHE A 69 18.93 -11.28 2.00
C PHE A 69 17.61 -10.51 2.17
N ARG A 70 16.72 -10.56 1.17
CA ARG A 70 15.48 -9.76 1.11
C ARG A 70 15.70 -8.30 1.53
N PRO A 71 16.59 -7.57 0.83
CA PRO A 71 17.01 -6.24 1.26
C PRO A 71 15.91 -5.19 1.11
N ASP A 72 15.98 -4.15 1.94
CA ASP A 72 15.11 -2.96 1.85
C ASP A 72 15.39 -2.13 0.58
N ALA A 73 16.64 -2.19 0.11
CA ALA A 73 17.10 -1.58 -1.13
C ALA A 73 18.38 -2.26 -1.61
N VAL A 74 18.58 -2.27 -2.93
CA VAL A 74 19.83 -2.62 -3.60
C VAL A 74 20.52 -1.34 -4.06
N VAL A 75 21.76 -1.13 -3.63
CA VAL A 75 22.61 -0.03 -4.07
C VAL A 75 23.74 -0.63 -4.89
N PHE A 76 23.71 -0.40 -6.20
CA PHE A 76 24.73 -0.94 -7.09
C PHE A 76 25.80 0.11 -7.34
N VAL A 77 27.02 -0.17 -6.88
CA VAL A 77 28.13 0.79 -6.87
C VAL A 77 29.23 0.33 -7.82
N GLY A 78 29.81 1.25 -8.57
CA GLY A 78 30.93 0.92 -9.46
C GLY A 78 31.45 2.12 -10.23
N ILE A 79 32.22 1.85 -11.28
CA ILE A 79 32.72 2.87 -12.21
C ILE A 79 32.00 2.86 -13.55
N ALA A 80 32.05 3.98 -14.27
CA ALA A 80 31.50 4.13 -15.62
C ALA A 80 32.34 5.07 -16.48
N GLY A 81 32.21 4.93 -17.80
CA GLY A 81 32.74 5.89 -18.78
C GLY A 81 31.75 7.04 -18.97
N GLY A 82 32.24 8.28 -18.96
CA GLY A 82 31.42 9.47 -19.20
C GLY A 82 31.13 9.67 -20.69
N LEU A 83 29.85 9.84 -21.05
CA LEU A 83 29.42 10.04 -22.45
C LEU A 83 29.28 11.51 -22.85
N ARG A 84 29.54 12.44 -21.93
CA ARG A 84 29.35 13.89 -22.12
C ARG A 84 30.54 14.66 -21.60
N ASP A 85 30.98 15.66 -22.37
CA ASP A 85 32.19 16.44 -22.05
C ASP A 85 32.08 17.27 -20.76
N TRP A 86 30.85 17.56 -20.32
CA TRP A 86 30.57 18.28 -19.08
C TRP A 86 30.56 17.40 -17.82
N ILE A 87 30.56 16.07 -17.98
CA ILE A 87 30.77 15.12 -16.89
C ILE A 87 32.28 14.95 -16.68
N ARG A 88 32.79 15.21 -15.48
CA ARG A 88 34.23 15.19 -15.19
C ARG A 88 34.67 13.84 -14.64
N LEU A 89 35.94 13.50 -14.83
CA LEU A 89 36.54 12.36 -14.14
C LEU A 89 36.44 12.58 -12.62
N GLY A 90 36.04 11.54 -11.89
CA GLY A 90 35.77 11.59 -10.46
C GLY A 90 34.39 12.10 -10.07
N ASP A 91 33.58 12.63 -11.01
CA ASP A 91 32.17 12.92 -10.74
C ASP A 91 31.39 11.62 -10.45
N VAL A 92 30.26 11.76 -9.78
CA VAL A 92 29.35 10.64 -9.48
C VAL A 92 28.06 10.82 -10.29
N VAL A 93 27.65 9.78 -11.00
CA VAL A 93 26.35 9.70 -11.67
C VAL A 93 25.48 8.73 -10.89
N VAL A 94 24.37 9.25 -10.36
CA VAL A 94 23.29 8.46 -9.79
C VAL A 94 22.27 8.25 -10.90
N ALA A 95 22.07 6.99 -11.31
CA ALA A 95 21.15 6.70 -12.40
C ALA A 95 19.72 7.05 -11.99
N THR A 96 19.05 7.91 -12.76
CA THR A 96 17.59 8.09 -12.67
C THR A 96 16.85 7.03 -13.47
N ARG A 97 17.52 6.48 -14.48
CA ARG A 97 17.07 5.43 -15.38
C ARG A 97 18.27 4.64 -15.89
N VAL A 98 18.07 3.35 -16.16
CA VAL A 98 19.07 2.48 -16.80
C VAL A 98 18.55 1.98 -18.15
N TYR A 99 19.30 2.20 -19.22
CA TYR A 99 18.99 1.67 -20.56
C TYR A 99 19.79 0.40 -20.85
N ALA A 100 19.12 -0.69 -21.21
CA ALA A 100 19.76 -1.84 -21.87
C ALA A 100 19.99 -1.51 -23.35
N TYR A 101 21.12 -0.89 -23.67
CA TYR A 101 21.26 -0.13 -24.91
C TYR A 101 21.50 -0.98 -26.17
N GLN A 102 21.91 -2.24 -26.00
CA GLN A 102 22.29 -3.13 -27.10
C GLN A 102 21.11 -3.89 -27.71
N GLY A 103 19.91 -3.83 -27.10
CA GLY A 103 18.72 -4.45 -27.65
C GLY A 103 18.26 -3.75 -28.94
N GLY A 104 18.10 -4.49 -30.04
CA GLY A 104 17.66 -3.93 -31.31
C GLY A 104 17.53 -4.94 -32.44
N ARG A 105 17.21 -4.42 -33.62
CA ARG A 105 17.15 -5.16 -34.89
C ARG A 105 18.05 -4.46 -35.91
N ILE A 106 18.73 -5.22 -36.75
CA ILE A 106 19.52 -4.68 -37.87
C ILE A 106 18.76 -4.99 -39.16
N ASP A 107 18.47 -3.95 -39.94
CA ASP A 107 17.87 -4.05 -41.27
C ASP A 107 18.81 -3.35 -42.27
N GLY A 108 19.57 -4.12 -43.04
CA GLY A 108 20.67 -3.58 -43.86
C GLY A 108 21.82 -3.07 -42.99
N GLU A 109 22.23 -1.81 -43.18
CA GLU A 109 23.25 -1.13 -42.35
C GLU A 109 22.63 -0.33 -41.18
N GLU A 110 21.30 -0.25 -41.10
CA GLU A 110 20.63 0.52 -40.06
C GLU A 110 20.32 -0.34 -38.82
N PHE A 111 20.74 0.16 -37.65
CA PHE A 111 20.34 -0.40 -36.36
C PHE A 111 19.07 0.29 -35.85
N GLY A 112 17.99 -0.48 -35.70
CA GLY A 112 16.76 -0.06 -35.03
C GLY A 112 16.79 -0.46 -33.55
N ALA A 113 16.92 0.53 -32.66
CA ALA A 113 16.94 0.31 -31.23
C ALA A 113 15.60 -0.26 -30.70
N ARG A 114 15.68 -1.24 -29.80
CA ARG A 114 14.56 -1.79 -29.01
C ARG A 114 14.94 -1.70 -27.53
N PRO A 115 15.03 -0.48 -27.01
CA PRO A 115 15.57 -0.24 -25.68
C PRO A 115 14.65 -0.82 -24.61
N ARG A 116 15.24 -1.47 -23.61
CA ARG A 116 14.57 -1.68 -22.32
C ARG A 116 15.07 -0.60 -21.37
N ALA A 117 14.14 0.11 -20.75
CA ALA A 117 14.42 1.17 -19.80
C ALA A 117 13.90 0.76 -18.42
N SER A 118 14.78 0.76 -17.43
CA SER A 118 14.42 0.51 -16.03
C SER A 118 14.48 1.83 -15.28
N GLU A 119 13.32 2.31 -14.82
CA GLU A 119 13.23 3.50 -13.98
C GLU A 119 13.76 3.21 -12.58
N THR A 120 14.56 4.11 -12.03
CA THR A 120 14.97 4.03 -10.63
C THR A 120 13.80 4.46 -9.74
N ALA A 121 13.57 3.73 -8.63
CA ALA A 121 12.48 4.04 -7.72
C ALA A 121 12.54 5.49 -7.23
N HIS A 122 11.46 6.25 -7.44
CA HIS A 122 11.39 7.68 -7.14
C HIS A 122 11.88 8.03 -5.73
N ARG A 123 11.49 7.22 -4.72
CA ARG A 123 11.93 7.41 -3.34
C ARG A 123 13.45 7.35 -3.18
N LEU A 124 14.13 6.42 -3.86
CA LEU A 124 15.59 6.31 -3.78
C LEU A 124 16.28 7.49 -4.47
N VAL A 125 15.72 7.97 -5.60
CA VAL A 125 16.22 9.19 -6.28
C VAL A 125 16.10 10.41 -5.35
N GLU A 126 14.98 10.58 -4.66
CA GLU A 126 14.81 11.70 -3.72
C GLU A 126 15.74 11.62 -2.51
N LEU A 127 15.94 10.42 -1.95
CA LEU A 127 16.89 10.21 -0.86
C LEU A 127 18.33 10.45 -1.31
N ALA A 128 18.68 10.07 -2.55
CA ALA A 128 19.99 10.36 -3.13
C ALA A 128 20.18 11.87 -3.38
N ARG A 129 19.15 12.57 -3.87
CA ARG A 129 19.16 14.04 -3.98
C ARG A 129 19.31 14.71 -2.62
N GLN A 130 18.67 14.18 -1.58
CA GLN A 130 18.84 14.65 -0.22
C GLN A 130 20.28 14.46 0.25
N ALA A 131 20.86 13.27 0.11
CA ALA A 131 22.25 12.98 0.49
C ALA A 131 23.26 13.87 -0.25
N GLY A 132 23.03 14.11 -1.54
CA GLY A 132 23.85 15.01 -2.35
C GLY A 132 23.79 16.46 -1.88
N ARG A 133 22.57 17.00 -1.64
CA ARG A 133 22.39 18.38 -1.18
C ARG A 133 22.93 18.62 0.24
N SER A 134 22.75 17.66 1.14
CA SER A 134 23.18 17.81 2.53
C SER A 134 24.67 17.55 2.72
N GLY A 135 25.35 16.96 1.73
CA GLY A 135 26.71 16.45 1.90
C GLY A 135 26.80 15.33 2.94
N ALA A 136 25.70 14.59 3.18
CA ALA A 136 25.63 13.54 4.19
C ALA A 136 26.30 12.24 3.72
N TRP A 137 27.56 12.34 3.28
CA TRP A 137 28.39 11.24 2.85
C TRP A 137 29.87 11.49 3.21
N PRO A 138 30.67 10.44 3.48
CA PRO A 138 32.06 10.60 3.91
C PRO A 138 32.90 11.40 2.93
N GLY A 139 33.65 12.40 3.41
CA GLY A 139 34.54 13.20 2.57
C GLY A 139 33.85 14.28 1.72
N ALA A 140 32.53 14.45 1.80
CA ALA A 140 31.78 15.44 1.01
C ALA A 140 32.34 16.86 1.09
N ALA A 141 32.71 17.32 2.29
CA ALA A 141 33.22 18.68 2.51
C ALA A 141 34.54 18.98 1.78
N ASN A 142 35.32 17.92 1.47
CA ASN A 142 36.62 18.03 0.80
C ASN A 142 36.56 17.55 -0.66
N SER A 143 35.39 17.10 -1.12
CA SER A 143 35.24 16.59 -2.48
C SER A 143 34.98 17.73 -3.45
N THR A 144 35.58 17.61 -4.64
CA THR A 144 35.32 18.50 -5.79
C THR A 144 34.38 17.85 -6.81
N ALA A 145 33.96 16.61 -6.56
CA ALA A 145 33.09 15.84 -7.43
C ALA A 145 31.66 16.39 -7.41
N THR A 146 31.06 16.48 -8.59
CA THR A 146 29.63 16.80 -8.73
C THR A 146 28.81 15.52 -8.72
N ILE A 147 27.66 15.55 -8.05
CA ILE A 147 26.68 14.45 -8.05
C ILE A 147 25.60 14.75 -9.09
N HIS A 148 25.59 13.97 -10.17
CA HIS A 148 24.64 14.08 -11.27
C HIS A 148 23.51 13.06 -11.11
N PHE A 149 22.30 13.42 -11.53
CA PHE A 149 21.11 12.56 -11.46
C PHE A 149 20.52 12.36 -12.84
N GLU A 150 21.11 11.45 -13.60
CA GLU A 150 20.91 11.34 -15.05
C GLU A 150 20.87 9.88 -15.51
N PRO A 151 20.33 9.58 -16.71
CA PRO A 151 20.28 8.21 -17.22
C PRO A 151 21.67 7.59 -17.48
N VAL A 152 21.77 6.28 -17.29
CA VAL A 152 22.96 5.46 -17.56
C VAL A 152 22.63 4.40 -18.61
N ALA A 153 23.55 4.17 -19.55
CA ALA A 153 23.46 3.09 -20.51
C ALA A 153 24.28 1.88 -20.04
N ALA A 154 23.71 0.69 -20.16
CA ALA A 154 24.29 -0.56 -19.67
C ALA A 154 24.22 -1.65 -20.74
N GLY A 155 25.32 -2.37 -20.97
CA GLY A 155 25.38 -3.48 -21.92
C GLY A 155 26.74 -4.18 -21.93
N GLU A 156 26.88 -5.30 -22.61
CA GLU A 156 28.05 -6.22 -22.53
C GLU A 156 29.35 -5.70 -23.17
N VAL A 157 29.38 -4.45 -23.67
CA VAL A 157 30.56 -3.88 -24.37
C VAL A 157 31.15 -2.74 -23.56
N VAL A 158 32.46 -2.87 -23.28
CA VAL A 158 33.28 -1.77 -22.77
C VAL A 158 33.54 -0.80 -23.92
N LEU A 159 32.93 0.38 -23.87
CA LEU A 159 33.11 1.42 -24.89
C LEU A 159 34.39 2.23 -24.60
N ASN A 160 35.38 2.11 -25.46
CA ASN A 160 36.60 2.94 -25.46
C ASN A 160 36.85 3.52 -26.85
N SER A 161 35.86 4.22 -27.41
CA SER A 161 35.99 4.82 -28.74
C SER A 161 34.93 5.91 -28.94
N SER A 162 35.37 7.05 -29.45
CA SER A 162 34.50 8.15 -29.88
C SER A 162 33.89 7.95 -31.27
N THR A 163 34.37 6.98 -32.05
CA THR A 163 33.99 6.77 -33.45
C THR A 163 33.43 5.37 -33.74
N ALA A 164 33.34 4.49 -32.73
CA ALA A 164 32.76 3.17 -32.90
C ALA A 164 31.24 3.28 -33.14
N PRO A 165 30.64 2.36 -33.92
CA PRO A 165 29.19 2.33 -34.15
C PRO A 165 28.37 2.34 -32.86
N GLU A 166 28.88 1.75 -31.78
CA GLU A 166 28.27 1.76 -30.45
C GLU A 166 28.14 3.18 -29.87
N ASN A 167 29.13 4.05 -30.10
CA ASN A 167 29.07 5.45 -29.69
C ASN A 167 27.96 6.19 -30.43
N ASP A 168 27.87 5.99 -31.76
CA ASP A 168 26.82 6.57 -32.59
C ASP A 168 25.43 6.07 -32.17
N ARG A 169 25.29 4.78 -31.83
CA ARG A 169 24.03 4.22 -31.31
C ARG A 169 23.62 4.89 -30.00
N LEU A 170 24.54 5.08 -29.06
CA LEU A 170 24.27 5.78 -27.80
C LEU A 170 23.87 7.24 -28.06
N ARG A 171 24.59 7.96 -28.92
CA ARG A 171 24.26 9.34 -29.28
C ARG A 171 22.93 9.48 -30.01
N LYS A 172 22.56 8.51 -30.85
CA LYS A 172 21.34 8.57 -31.70
C LYS A 172 20.09 8.11 -30.97
N HIS A 173 20.17 7.05 -30.16
CA HIS A 173 19.00 6.39 -29.58
C HIS A 173 18.86 6.58 -28.06
N TYR A 174 19.93 6.98 -27.38
CA TYR A 174 20.02 7.12 -25.92
C TYR A 174 20.70 8.45 -25.55
N ASN A 175 20.29 9.51 -26.25
CA ASN A 175 20.96 10.81 -26.27
C ASN A 175 20.84 11.59 -24.94
N ASP A 176 20.09 11.10 -23.98
CA ASP A 176 20.00 11.58 -22.61
C ASP A 176 20.94 10.82 -21.65
N ALA A 177 21.47 9.66 -22.02
CA ALA A 177 22.41 8.90 -21.19
C ALA A 177 23.76 9.62 -21.07
N VAL A 178 24.22 9.83 -19.83
CA VAL A 178 25.46 10.58 -19.55
C VAL A 178 26.65 9.69 -19.20
N ALA A 179 26.41 8.41 -18.92
CA ALA A 179 27.45 7.43 -18.61
C ALA A 179 27.12 6.05 -19.20
N VAL A 180 28.15 5.23 -19.43
CA VAL A 180 28.05 3.86 -19.95
C VAL A 180 28.86 2.88 -19.09
N GLU A 181 28.28 1.70 -18.83
CA GLU A 181 28.88 0.60 -18.07
C GLU A 181 28.31 -0.77 -18.49
N THR A 182 28.65 -1.85 -17.79
CA THR A 182 28.46 -3.23 -18.29
C THR A 182 27.50 -4.12 -17.50
N GLU A 183 26.91 -3.66 -16.40
CA GLU A 183 26.17 -4.54 -15.47
C GLU A 183 24.78 -4.03 -15.08
N SER A 184 24.54 -2.72 -15.08
CA SER A 184 23.36 -2.13 -14.43
C SER A 184 22.05 -2.59 -15.03
N SER A 185 22.00 -2.91 -16.33
CA SER A 185 20.80 -3.46 -16.96
C SER A 185 20.43 -4.84 -16.40
N GLY A 186 21.43 -5.65 -16.04
CA GLY A 186 21.25 -6.97 -15.45
C GLY A 186 20.79 -6.89 -14.00
N VAL A 187 21.42 -6.02 -13.21
CA VAL A 187 21.02 -5.75 -11.82
C VAL A 187 19.59 -5.20 -11.78
N ALA A 188 19.27 -4.23 -12.64
CA ALA A 188 17.93 -3.66 -12.72
C ALA A 188 16.87 -4.69 -13.16
N LEU A 189 17.21 -5.57 -14.12
CA LEU A 189 16.32 -6.66 -14.54
C LEU A 189 16.07 -7.66 -13.40
N ALA A 190 17.13 -8.11 -12.72
CA ALA A 190 17.00 -9.05 -11.60
C ALA A 190 16.15 -8.49 -10.46
N ALA A 191 16.39 -7.22 -10.10
CA ALA A 191 15.57 -6.55 -9.10
C ALA A 191 14.11 -6.37 -9.54
N HIS A 192 13.88 -6.06 -10.82
CA HIS A 192 12.53 -5.99 -11.36
C HIS A 192 11.79 -7.32 -11.28
N LEU A 193 12.45 -8.42 -11.64
CA LEU A 193 11.90 -9.78 -11.60
C LEU A 193 11.67 -10.30 -10.17
N ASN A 194 12.43 -9.78 -9.19
CA ASN A 194 12.28 -10.14 -7.78
C ASN A 194 11.44 -9.08 -7.05
N ASP A 195 10.13 -9.12 -7.27
CA ASP A 195 9.11 -8.25 -6.67
C ASP A 195 9.39 -6.74 -6.80
N SER A 196 10.09 -6.33 -7.86
CA SER A 196 10.50 -4.94 -8.08
C SER A 196 11.25 -4.34 -6.88
N THR A 197 12.21 -5.11 -6.33
CA THR A 197 13.07 -4.70 -5.22
C THR A 197 13.69 -3.31 -5.49
N PRO A 198 13.52 -2.32 -4.60
CA PRO A 198 14.01 -0.97 -4.82
C PRO A 198 15.51 -0.94 -5.11
N THR A 199 15.90 -0.48 -6.30
CA THR A 199 17.29 -0.50 -6.75
C THR A 199 17.72 0.88 -7.22
N ILE A 200 18.95 1.26 -6.88
CA ILE A 200 19.58 2.50 -7.35
C ILE A 200 21.02 2.24 -7.76
N VAL A 201 21.44 2.85 -8.86
CA VAL A 201 22.78 2.71 -9.44
C VAL A 201 23.57 3.97 -9.15
N VAL A 202 24.78 3.80 -8.64
CA VAL A 202 25.74 4.87 -8.34
C VAL A 202 27.04 4.55 -9.05
N ARG A 203 27.51 5.48 -9.89
CA ARG A 203 28.71 5.30 -10.72
C ARG A 203 29.69 6.44 -10.55
N GLY A 204 30.96 6.12 -10.30
CA GLY A 204 32.05 7.07 -10.39
C GLY A 204 32.58 7.12 -11.82
N ILE A 205 32.86 8.31 -12.34
CA ILE A 205 33.34 8.46 -13.72
C ILE A 205 34.85 8.25 -13.78
N SER A 206 35.27 7.11 -14.34
CA SER A 206 36.68 6.68 -14.40
C SER A 206 37.39 7.02 -15.71
N ASP A 207 36.64 7.12 -16.79
CA ASP A 207 37.14 7.40 -18.14
C ASP A 207 36.08 8.15 -18.96
N ARG A 208 36.38 8.45 -20.24
CA ARG A 208 35.54 9.24 -21.15
C ARG A 208 34.88 8.42 -22.26
N ALA A 209 35.01 7.09 -22.23
CA ALA A 209 34.53 6.19 -23.27
C ALA A 209 34.90 6.61 -24.73
N ASP A 210 36.02 7.31 -24.92
CA ASP A 210 36.36 8.02 -26.17
C ASP A 210 37.61 7.50 -26.87
N GLY A 211 38.28 6.48 -26.31
CA GLY A 211 39.58 5.98 -26.77
C GLY A 211 40.75 6.34 -25.86
N THR A 212 40.51 7.06 -24.76
CA THR A 212 41.55 7.48 -23.80
C THR A 212 41.60 6.67 -22.52
N LYS A 213 40.89 5.54 -22.43
CA LYS A 213 40.77 4.74 -21.20
C LYS A 213 42.13 4.33 -20.62
N GLU A 214 43.09 3.95 -21.45
CA GLU A 214 44.43 3.55 -21.03
C GLU A 214 45.19 4.71 -20.35
N VAL A 215 44.97 5.94 -20.82
CA VAL A 215 45.55 7.16 -20.24
C VAL A 215 44.90 7.46 -18.89
N THR A 216 43.58 7.35 -18.80
CA THR A 216 42.87 7.59 -17.53
C THR A 216 43.15 6.51 -16.49
N ASP A 217 43.26 5.25 -16.91
CA ASP A 217 43.59 4.12 -16.04
C ASP A 217 45.02 4.27 -15.50
N SER A 218 45.99 4.59 -16.37
CA SER A 218 47.38 4.88 -15.95
C SER A 218 47.49 6.12 -15.06
N GLY A 219 46.56 7.07 -15.20
CA GLY A 219 46.42 8.24 -14.34
C GLY A 219 45.80 7.95 -12.96
N GLY A 220 45.38 6.70 -12.69
CA GLY A 220 44.82 6.29 -11.40
C GLY A 220 43.36 6.72 -11.19
N TRP A 221 42.62 6.99 -12.26
CA TRP A 221 41.25 7.51 -12.15
C TRP A 221 40.22 6.47 -11.69
N GLN A 222 40.43 5.17 -11.93
CA GLN A 222 39.52 4.13 -11.45
C GLN A 222 39.40 4.12 -9.90
N PRO A 223 40.50 4.05 -9.12
CA PRO A 223 40.44 4.20 -7.67
C PRO A 223 39.79 5.49 -7.19
N VAL A 224 40.09 6.64 -7.82
CA VAL A 224 39.55 7.95 -7.43
C VAL A 224 38.03 8.01 -7.64
N ALA A 225 37.59 7.58 -8.82
CA ALA A 225 36.18 7.56 -9.20
C ALA A 225 35.37 6.67 -8.26
N VAL A 226 35.85 5.44 -8.02
CA VAL A 226 35.11 4.50 -7.18
C VAL A 226 35.13 4.87 -5.71
N ALA A 227 36.22 5.43 -5.19
CA ALA A 227 36.28 5.89 -3.80
C ALA A 227 35.21 6.96 -3.54
N THR A 228 35.03 7.89 -4.49
CA THR A 228 34.00 8.93 -4.39
C THR A 228 32.58 8.35 -4.51
N ALA A 229 32.37 7.45 -5.46
CA ALA A 229 31.08 6.78 -5.64
C ALA A 229 30.69 5.91 -4.43
N ALA A 230 31.64 5.16 -3.86
CA ALA A 230 31.45 4.34 -2.68
C ALA A 230 31.13 5.19 -1.44
N ALA A 231 31.86 6.29 -1.23
CA ALA A 231 31.58 7.22 -0.16
C ALA A 231 30.16 7.79 -0.28
N PHE A 232 29.77 8.29 -1.47
CA PHE A 232 28.42 8.77 -1.72
C PHE A 232 27.37 7.69 -1.48
N ALA A 233 27.56 6.48 -2.02
CA ALA A 233 26.64 5.37 -1.89
C ALA A 233 26.43 4.94 -0.43
N VAL A 234 27.49 4.93 0.38
CA VAL A 234 27.40 4.60 1.81
C VAL A 234 26.67 5.69 2.60
N GLY A 235 26.91 6.97 2.28
CA GLY A 235 26.11 8.06 2.84
C GLY A 235 24.63 7.94 2.47
N LEU A 236 24.33 7.61 1.21
CA LEU A 236 22.99 7.29 0.76
C LEU A 236 22.38 6.11 1.53
N CYS A 237 23.13 5.04 1.79
CA CYS A 237 22.67 3.92 2.60
C CYS A 237 22.26 4.36 4.01
N ALA A 238 23.03 5.25 4.65
CA ALA A 238 22.69 5.82 5.95
C ALA A 238 21.37 6.63 5.91
N VAL A 239 21.17 7.41 4.86
CA VAL A 239 19.93 8.19 4.61
C VAL A 239 18.74 7.27 4.35
N ILE A 240 18.90 6.21 3.55
CA ILE A 240 17.87 5.20 3.30
C ILE A 240 17.46 4.52 4.61
N ALA A 241 18.43 4.04 5.38
CA ALA A 241 18.19 3.37 6.66
C ALA A 241 17.45 4.29 7.64
N GLU A 242 17.80 5.58 7.68
CA GLU A 242 17.10 6.56 8.51
C GLU A 242 15.66 6.79 8.06
N ALA A 243 15.45 7.02 6.76
CA ALA A 243 14.13 7.26 6.20
C ALA A 243 13.20 6.05 6.42
N TYR A 244 13.73 4.84 6.33
CA TYR A 244 12.95 3.61 6.50
C TYR A 244 12.64 3.34 7.98
N ARG A 245 13.57 3.68 8.89
CA ARG A 245 13.30 3.65 10.34
C ARG A 245 12.31 4.71 10.79
N ASN A 246 12.34 5.91 10.22
CA ASN A 246 11.38 6.97 10.58
C ASN A 246 9.97 6.66 10.08
N THR A 247 9.83 5.88 9.00
CA THR A 247 8.54 5.27 8.64
C THR A 247 8.13 4.11 9.58
N ALA A 248 9.08 3.55 10.35
CA ALA A 248 8.85 2.46 11.30
C ALA A 248 8.75 2.89 12.78
N ARG A 249 9.08 4.16 13.13
CA ARG A 249 8.93 4.69 14.50
C ARG A 249 7.51 5.23 14.72
N PRO A 250 6.73 4.68 15.67
CA PRO A 250 5.59 5.40 16.22
C PRO A 250 6.09 6.68 16.89
N GLN A 251 5.38 7.79 16.76
CA GLN A 251 5.63 8.94 17.65
C GLN A 251 5.40 8.49 19.09
N GLU A 252 6.46 8.42 19.89
CA GLU A 252 6.39 8.18 21.33
C GLU A 252 5.71 9.38 22.00
N ILE A 253 4.48 9.17 22.48
CA ILE A 253 3.88 10.04 23.48
C ILE A 253 4.49 9.63 24.82
N GLU A 254 5.23 10.55 25.44
CA GLU A 254 5.94 10.39 26.70
C GLU A 254 4.99 9.85 27.80
N ARG A 255 5.30 8.66 28.34
CA ARG A 255 4.51 8.04 29.42
C ARG A 255 4.74 8.77 30.73
N VAL A 256 3.76 9.54 31.18
CA VAL A 256 3.68 10.02 32.57
C VAL A 256 3.40 8.84 33.49
N VAL A 257 4.29 8.61 34.47
CA VAL A 257 4.12 7.59 35.52
C VAL A 257 3.22 8.14 36.64
N PRO A 258 2.06 7.55 36.96
CA PRO A 258 1.16 8.13 37.96
C PRO A 258 1.56 7.75 39.40
N GLY A 259 1.78 8.77 40.25
CA GLY A 259 1.63 8.69 41.71
C GLY A 259 0.17 9.00 42.15
N PRO A 260 -0.16 8.87 43.44
CA PRO A 260 -1.54 8.99 43.93
C PRO A 260 -2.12 10.41 43.72
N VAL A 261 -3.29 10.48 43.08
CA VAL A 261 -4.03 11.73 42.77
C VAL A 261 -5.05 12.01 43.88
N THR A 262 -5.01 13.20 44.48
CA THR A 262 -6.03 13.67 45.43
C THR A 262 -6.82 14.82 44.80
N VAL A 263 -8.13 14.65 44.62
CA VAL A 263 -9.02 15.69 44.07
C VAL A 263 -9.86 16.29 45.19
N THR A 264 -9.58 17.54 45.55
CA THR A 264 -10.40 18.32 46.48
C THR A 264 -11.06 19.48 45.73
N GLY A 265 -12.39 19.41 45.56
CA GLY A 265 -13.25 20.59 45.39
C GLY A 265 -13.36 21.23 44.01
N GLY A 266 -13.65 20.45 42.95
CA GLY A 266 -14.00 21.02 41.63
C GLY A 266 -14.90 20.12 40.79
N ASN A 267 -15.75 20.73 39.96
CA ASN A 267 -16.59 20.04 38.99
C ASN A 267 -15.73 19.58 37.80
N ALA A 268 -15.19 18.36 37.87
CA ALA A 268 -14.58 17.68 36.74
C ALA A 268 -15.50 16.56 36.24
N VAL A 269 -15.77 16.51 34.94
CA VAL A 269 -16.37 15.35 34.26
C VAL A 269 -15.28 14.72 33.41
N GLY A 270 -14.82 13.54 33.82
CA GLY A 270 -13.79 12.75 33.15
C GLY A 270 -13.53 11.45 33.91
N SER A 271 -12.99 10.44 33.21
CA SER A 271 -12.69 9.12 33.78
C SER A 271 -11.36 9.15 34.56
N VAL A 272 -11.37 8.74 35.82
CA VAL A 272 -10.15 8.55 36.64
C VAL A 272 -9.80 7.07 36.65
N TYR A 273 -8.58 6.72 36.21
CA TYR A 273 -8.04 5.37 36.32
C TYR A 273 -6.97 5.34 37.41
N ALA A 274 -7.19 4.53 38.44
CA ALA A 274 -6.23 4.29 39.51
C ALA A 274 -6.18 2.78 39.83
N THR A 275 -4.99 2.25 40.10
CA THR A 275 -4.76 0.83 40.43
C THR A 275 -4.69 0.58 41.94
N GLY A 276 -5.20 1.51 42.76
CA GLY A 276 -5.23 1.43 44.22
C GLY A 276 -6.50 2.04 44.82
N SER A 277 -6.66 1.93 46.15
CA SER A 277 -7.88 2.34 46.86
C SER A 277 -8.20 3.84 46.74
N VAL A 278 -9.35 4.14 46.12
CA VAL A 278 -9.89 5.49 45.94
C VAL A 278 -10.83 5.84 47.10
N ARG A 279 -10.61 6.98 47.78
CA ARG A 279 -11.49 7.46 48.87
C ARG A 279 -12.17 8.76 48.43
N ILE A 280 -13.49 8.74 48.31
CA ILE A 280 -14.32 9.90 47.89
C ILE A 280 -15.09 10.41 49.10
N SER A 281 -14.89 11.66 49.52
CA SER A 281 -15.69 12.33 50.55
C SER A 281 -16.50 13.47 49.93
N GLN A 282 -17.82 13.27 49.79
CA GLN A 282 -18.75 14.34 49.41
C GLN A 282 -19.41 14.93 50.66
N ARG A 283 -19.43 16.27 50.76
CA ARG A 283 -20.20 17.00 51.77
C ARG A 283 -21.47 17.52 51.10
N VAL A 284 -22.62 16.90 51.38
CA VAL A 284 -23.92 17.39 50.91
C VAL A 284 -24.33 18.57 51.80
N VAL A 285 -24.35 19.78 51.23
CA VAL A 285 -24.92 20.95 51.91
C VAL A 285 -26.31 21.19 51.35
N THR A 286 -27.34 20.86 52.13
CA THR A 286 -28.72 21.27 51.87
C THR A 286 -28.93 22.68 52.43
N LYS A 287 -29.45 23.61 51.62
CA LYS A 287 -30.13 24.80 52.15
C LYS A 287 -31.30 25.19 51.25
N ALA A 288 -32.49 24.73 51.63
CA ALA A 288 -33.75 25.27 51.19
C ALA A 288 -34.03 26.61 51.90
N GLN A 289 -34.54 27.63 51.19
CA GLN A 289 -35.79 28.33 51.54
C GLN A 289 -36.10 29.57 50.67
N ARG A 290 -37.41 29.68 50.32
CA ARG A 290 -38.26 30.89 50.08
C ARG A 290 -38.45 31.44 48.63
N HIS A 291 -39.43 30.82 47.94
CA HIS A 291 -40.60 31.35 47.18
C HIS A 291 -41.05 32.83 47.36
N PRO A 292 -42.01 33.39 46.57
CA PRO A 292 -42.53 33.04 45.22
C PRO A 292 -43.05 34.23 44.32
N VAL A 293 -43.64 33.90 43.15
CA VAL A 293 -44.68 34.59 42.34
C VAL A 293 -44.45 36.04 41.88
N VAL A 294 -44.28 36.25 40.55
CA VAL A 294 -44.99 37.22 39.66
C VAL A 294 -44.41 37.02 38.25
N ALA A 295 -45.24 37.16 37.21
CA ALA A 295 -44.91 37.21 35.78
C ALA A 295 -44.98 35.89 34.96
N ILE A 296 -46.11 35.18 35.04
CA ILE A 296 -46.56 34.25 33.98
C ILE A 296 -47.57 34.92 33.00
N ALA A 297 -47.88 36.21 33.14
CA ALA A 297 -49.11 36.75 32.54
C ALA A 297 -49.02 37.60 31.25
N ILE A 298 -47.86 37.84 30.60
CA ILE A 298 -47.81 38.89 29.55
C ILE A 298 -47.35 38.44 28.14
N VAL A 299 -46.86 37.21 27.93
CA VAL A 299 -46.29 36.84 26.60
C VAL A 299 -47.18 35.89 25.78
N THR A 300 -48.44 35.68 26.18
CA THR A 300 -49.40 34.83 25.45
C THR A 300 -50.29 35.58 24.46
N VAL A 301 -50.08 36.88 24.21
CA VAL A 301 -51.03 37.72 23.45
C VAL A 301 -50.50 38.27 22.11
N LEU A 302 -49.24 38.03 21.71
CA LEU A 302 -48.67 38.69 20.50
C LEU A 302 -48.16 37.77 19.38
N LEU A 303 -48.52 36.48 19.36
CA LEU A 303 -48.11 35.54 18.30
C LEU A 303 -49.29 34.87 17.55
N SER A 304 -50.46 35.50 17.56
CA SER A 304 -51.64 35.05 16.81
C SER A 304 -51.99 35.91 15.58
N LEU A 305 -51.11 36.81 15.12
CA LEU A 305 -51.40 37.74 14.01
C LEU A 305 -50.54 37.62 12.74
N LEU A 306 -49.62 36.67 12.63
CA LEU A 306 -48.91 36.39 11.36
C LEU A 306 -48.87 34.88 11.14
N GLY A 307 -49.88 34.37 10.46
CA GLY A 307 -50.16 32.94 10.34
C GLY A 307 -49.20 32.15 9.46
N TRP A 308 -49.37 30.82 9.60
CA TRP A 308 -48.83 29.69 8.81
C TRP A 308 -47.39 29.31 9.17
N GLY A 309 -47.05 28.10 9.61
CA GLY A 309 -47.77 26.85 9.88
C GLY A 309 -46.72 25.86 10.40
N GLY A 310 -47.07 25.11 11.43
CA GLY A 310 -46.11 24.42 12.32
C GLY A 310 -45.31 23.31 11.67
N TYR A 311 -44.07 23.11 12.15
CA TYR A 311 -43.59 21.80 12.62
C TYR A 311 -42.60 22.02 13.77
N GLY A 312 -42.85 21.32 14.87
CA GLY A 312 -42.21 21.55 16.16
C GLY A 312 -40.84 20.90 16.29
N ILE A 313 -39.94 21.59 16.97
CA ILE A 313 -38.82 20.99 17.69
C ILE A 313 -38.61 21.79 18.98
N GLY A 314 -38.40 21.07 20.08
CA GLY A 314 -38.33 21.60 21.44
C GLY A 314 -37.24 22.66 21.65
N LYS A 315 -37.58 23.64 22.49
CA LYS A 315 -36.68 24.67 23.01
C LYS A 315 -35.67 24.07 24.00
N VAL A 316 -34.38 24.35 23.78
CA VAL A 316 -33.50 24.86 24.85
C VAL A 316 -32.69 26.01 24.25
N VAL A 317 -32.94 27.22 24.74
CA VAL A 317 -32.10 28.43 24.60
C VAL A 317 -31.95 28.95 26.03
N LEU A 318 -30.75 29.34 26.48
CA LEU A 318 -30.21 30.72 26.53
C LEU A 318 -28.70 30.56 26.85
N GLY A 319 -27.76 31.22 26.17
CA GLY A 319 -27.57 32.68 26.03
C GLY A 319 -26.43 33.09 26.98
N GLY A 320 -25.45 33.95 26.70
CA GLY A 320 -25.04 34.79 25.58
C GLY A 320 -23.86 35.63 26.11
N GLY A 321 -22.86 35.96 25.28
CA GLY A 321 -21.71 36.78 25.70
C GLY A 321 -20.67 37.01 24.60
N THR A 322 -20.91 38.05 23.79
CA THR A 322 -19.99 38.82 22.92
C THR A 322 -19.19 38.11 21.81
N SER A 323 -19.56 38.43 20.57
CA SER A 323 -18.94 38.01 19.32
C SER A 323 -17.83 38.97 18.85
N ALA A 324 -16.63 38.43 18.61
CA ALA A 324 -15.70 38.91 17.58
C ALA A 324 -15.41 37.74 16.63
N TRP A 325 -15.57 37.97 15.34
CA TRP A 325 -15.58 36.93 14.30
C TRP A 325 -14.15 36.48 13.95
N ALA A 326 -13.84 35.22 14.22
CA ALA A 326 -12.77 34.48 13.55
C ALA A 326 -13.34 33.12 13.16
N ALA A 327 -13.62 32.93 11.87
CA ALA A 327 -14.08 31.67 11.33
C ALA A 327 -12.91 30.67 11.32
N VAL A 328 -12.83 29.82 12.35
CA VAL A 328 -12.12 28.54 12.25
C VAL A 328 -13.18 27.50 11.95
N VAL A 329 -13.35 27.17 10.67
CA VAL A 329 -14.05 25.97 10.25
C VAL A 329 -13.15 24.80 10.62
N SER A 330 -13.31 24.24 11.82
CA SER A 330 -12.86 22.88 12.10
C SER A 330 -14.02 21.94 11.76
N GLU A 331 -14.24 21.73 10.46
CA GLU A 331 -14.80 20.44 10.04
C GLU A 331 -13.73 19.41 10.35
N ALA A 332 -13.86 18.76 11.50
CA ALA A 332 -13.25 17.46 11.71
C ALA A 332 -13.87 16.53 10.66
N MET A 333 -13.26 16.46 9.48
CA MET A 333 -13.48 15.38 8.51
C MET A 333 -13.18 14.09 9.26
N LYS A 334 -14.25 13.42 9.74
CA LYS A 334 -14.15 12.04 10.20
C LYS A 334 -13.62 11.23 9.03
N PRO A 335 -12.56 10.42 9.19
CA PRO A 335 -12.14 9.53 8.13
C PRO A 335 -13.31 8.62 7.79
N ALA A 336 -13.71 8.58 6.51
CA ALA A 336 -14.60 7.56 6.01
C ALA A 336 -13.92 6.21 6.25
N SER A 337 -14.36 5.46 7.27
CA SER A 337 -14.03 4.05 7.39
C SER A 337 -14.60 3.37 6.15
N SER A 338 -13.76 2.65 5.43
CA SER A 338 -14.20 1.66 4.45
C SER A 338 -15.38 0.86 5.02
N GLY A 339 -16.45 0.74 4.22
CA GLY A 339 -17.72 0.18 4.65
C GLY A 339 -17.52 -1.18 5.30
N LYS A 340 -18.09 -1.36 6.49
CA LYS A 340 -18.16 -2.68 7.13
C LYS A 340 -19.08 -3.55 6.29
N GLU A 341 -18.54 -4.50 5.55
CA GLU A 341 -19.33 -5.42 4.72
C GLU A 341 -20.25 -6.27 5.62
N THR A 342 -21.54 -5.95 5.63
CA THR A 342 -22.55 -6.66 6.43
C THR A 342 -23.14 -7.87 5.69
N LEU A 343 -22.74 -8.09 4.44
CA LEU A 343 -23.20 -9.17 3.57
C LEU A 343 -22.02 -9.63 2.72
N ALA A 344 -21.84 -10.94 2.57
CA ALA A 344 -20.79 -11.53 1.75
C ALA A 344 -21.27 -12.82 1.08
N THR A 345 -20.75 -13.11 -0.11
CA THR A 345 -21.10 -14.29 -0.92
C THR A 345 -19.84 -15.05 -1.35
N GLY A 346 -19.94 -16.38 -1.43
CA GLY A 346 -18.92 -17.29 -1.95
C GLY A 346 -19.55 -18.40 -2.81
N THR A 347 -18.75 -19.38 -3.23
CA THR A 347 -19.09 -20.43 -4.24
C THR A 347 -20.40 -21.19 -4.00
N GLY A 348 -20.80 -21.34 -2.73
CA GLY A 348 -22.01 -22.09 -2.34
C GLY A 348 -22.68 -21.61 -1.06
N THR A 349 -22.24 -20.46 -0.55
CA THR A 349 -22.62 -19.94 0.77
C THR A 349 -22.67 -18.42 0.72
N ALA A 350 -23.70 -17.84 1.30
CA ALA A 350 -23.81 -16.42 1.58
C ALA A 350 -23.99 -16.23 3.08
N CYS A 351 -23.46 -15.14 3.63
CA CYS A 351 -23.63 -14.79 5.04
C CYS A 351 -23.94 -13.31 5.17
N GLY A 352 -24.78 -12.98 6.14
CA GLY A 352 -25.10 -11.60 6.48
C GLY A 352 -25.15 -11.37 7.99
N VAL A 353 -24.71 -10.20 8.41
CA VAL A 353 -24.88 -9.69 9.77
C VAL A 353 -26.32 -9.21 9.92
N ARG A 354 -27.05 -9.79 10.87
CA ARG A 354 -28.42 -9.42 11.22
C ARG A 354 -28.47 -8.08 11.95
N ALA A 355 -29.66 -7.47 11.99
CA ALA A 355 -29.88 -6.21 12.69
C ALA A 355 -29.55 -6.28 14.20
N ASP A 356 -29.65 -7.47 14.82
CA ASP A 356 -29.28 -7.74 16.21
C ASP A 356 -27.77 -8.02 16.41
N ARG A 357 -26.98 -7.96 15.33
CA ARG A 357 -25.54 -8.27 15.24
C ARG A 357 -25.16 -9.74 15.24
N THR A 358 -26.11 -10.67 15.21
CA THR A 358 -25.79 -12.10 14.95
C THR A 358 -25.47 -12.33 13.48
N VAL A 359 -24.80 -13.43 13.14
CA VAL A 359 -24.56 -13.81 11.74
C VAL A 359 -25.56 -14.89 11.32
N LEU A 360 -26.08 -14.75 10.09
CA LEU A 360 -26.84 -15.79 9.41
C LEU A 360 -26.18 -16.12 8.07
N CYS A 361 -25.73 -17.34 7.92
CA CYS A 361 -25.21 -17.98 6.72
C CYS A 361 -26.22 -18.96 6.13
N TRP A 362 -26.33 -19.00 4.80
CA TRP A 362 -27.18 -19.91 4.06
C TRP A 362 -26.52 -20.39 2.77
N GLY A 363 -26.95 -21.55 2.27
CA GLY A 363 -26.52 -22.11 0.99
C GLY A 363 -27.66 -22.24 -0.02
N ASP A 364 -27.47 -23.14 -0.98
CA ASP A 364 -28.47 -23.47 -2.00
C ASP A 364 -29.87 -23.71 -1.42
N GLY A 365 -30.88 -23.08 -2.03
CA GLY A 365 -32.27 -23.15 -1.61
C GLY A 365 -32.58 -22.47 -0.28
N GLY A 366 -31.69 -21.62 0.24
CA GLY A 366 -31.87 -20.91 1.50
C GLY A 366 -31.65 -21.79 2.73
N LYS A 367 -31.02 -22.96 2.58
CA LYS A 367 -30.69 -23.85 3.69
C LYS A 367 -29.70 -23.17 4.63
N GLU A 368 -30.07 -23.05 5.89
CA GLU A 368 -29.19 -22.49 6.91
C GLU A 368 -27.91 -23.31 7.06
N ARG A 369 -26.80 -22.59 7.25
CA ARG A 369 -25.46 -23.12 7.48
C ARG A 369 -25.07 -22.95 8.96
N VAL A 370 -23.92 -23.48 9.34
CA VAL A 370 -23.38 -23.31 10.70
C VAL A 370 -23.16 -21.82 10.98
N GLN A 371 -23.69 -21.34 12.09
CA GLN A 371 -23.54 -19.96 12.58
C GLN A 371 -22.61 -19.93 13.79
N PRO A 372 -21.76 -18.90 13.93
CA PRO A 372 -20.98 -18.69 15.14
C PRO A 372 -21.83 -17.98 16.20
N GLU A 373 -21.48 -18.21 17.47
CA GLU A 373 -21.98 -17.39 18.57
C GLU A 373 -21.23 -16.04 18.64
N GLY A 374 -21.95 -14.99 19.01
CA GLY A 374 -21.40 -13.67 19.27
C GLY A 374 -22.06 -12.55 18.46
N ARG A 375 -21.49 -11.35 18.61
CA ARG A 375 -21.97 -10.12 17.96
C ARG A 375 -20.93 -9.58 16.99
N PHE A 376 -21.36 -9.31 15.77
CA PHE A 376 -20.52 -9.03 14.62
C PHE A 376 -20.82 -7.66 14.01
N ALA A 377 -19.78 -7.07 13.46
CA ALA A 377 -19.76 -5.81 12.76
C ALA A 377 -19.62 -5.99 11.25
N ALA A 378 -18.97 -7.06 10.80
CA ALA A 378 -18.82 -7.43 9.39
C ALA A 378 -18.67 -8.95 9.24
N VAL A 379 -18.90 -9.47 8.03
CA VAL A 379 -18.70 -10.88 7.69
C VAL A 379 -18.09 -11.02 6.30
N ALA A 380 -17.20 -11.99 6.13
CA ALA A 380 -16.59 -12.37 4.86
C ALA A 380 -16.71 -13.88 4.65
N VAL A 381 -16.87 -14.32 3.39
CA VAL A 381 -17.16 -15.71 3.04
C VAL A 381 -16.20 -16.21 1.96
N GLY A 382 -15.59 -17.36 2.22
CA GLY A 382 -14.79 -18.12 1.26
C GLY A 382 -15.46 -19.44 0.85
N ASP A 383 -14.68 -20.37 0.31
CA ASP A 383 -15.18 -21.68 -0.17
C ASP A 383 -15.69 -22.61 0.94
N LYS A 384 -14.94 -22.67 2.05
CA LYS A 384 -15.22 -23.60 3.16
C LYS A 384 -15.25 -22.93 4.53
N ALA A 385 -14.70 -21.73 4.64
CA ALA A 385 -14.65 -20.96 5.86
C ALA A 385 -15.29 -19.59 5.66
N ALA A 386 -15.89 -19.08 6.73
CA ALA A 386 -16.29 -17.69 6.85
C ALA A 386 -15.55 -17.07 8.03
N CYS A 387 -15.32 -15.77 7.97
CA CYS A 387 -14.74 -14.99 9.06
C CYS A 387 -15.65 -13.81 9.38
N GLY A 388 -15.77 -13.50 10.66
CA GLY A 388 -16.61 -12.45 11.18
C GLY A 388 -15.80 -11.50 12.04
N LEU A 389 -15.93 -10.20 11.77
CA LEU A 389 -15.33 -9.15 12.59
C LEU A 389 -16.29 -8.85 13.72
N ARG A 390 -15.90 -9.11 14.96
CA ARG A 390 -16.71 -8.84 16.15
C ARG A 390 -16.79 -7.34 16.46
N GLU A 391 -17.78 -6.94 17.26
CA GLU A 391 -17.93 -5.54 17.67
C GLU A 391 -16.73 -5.00 18.47
N ASP A 392 -16.00 -5.89 19.15
CA ASP A 392 -14.76 -5.60 19.89
C ASP A 392 -13.50 -5.61 18.99
N GLN A 393 -13.68 -5.70 17.67
CA GLN A 393 -12.65 -5.75 16.64
C GLN A 393 -11.82 -7.03 16.60
N THR A 394 -12.15 -8.07 17.38
CA THR A 394 -11.54 -9.39 17.22
C THR A 394 -12.16 -10.15 16.04
N VAL A 395 -11.46 -11.15 15.51
CA VAL A 395 -11.95 -11.96 14.38
C VAL A 395 -12.28 -13.35 14.88
N LEU A 396 -13.42 -13.89 14.44
CA LEU A 396 -13.75 -15.30 14.59
C LEU A 396 -13.96 -15.89 13.20
N CYS A 397 -13.20 -16.94 12.87
CA CYS A 397 -13.39 -17.74 11.67
C CYS A 397 -14.00 -19.10 12.01
N TRP A 398 -14.87 -19.60 11.15
CA TRP A 398 -15.55 -20.88 11.34
C TRP A 398 -15.80 -21.59 10.01
N ASN A 399 -16.01 -22.90 10.08
CA ASN A 399 -16.43 -23.70 8.94
C ASN A 399 -17.96 -23.65 8.80
N THR A 400 -18.45 -23.25 7.63
CA THR A 400 -19.89 -23.08 7.39
C THR A 400 -20.63 -24.41 7.18
N ASN A 401 -19.91 -25.52 6.98
CA ASN A 401 -20.46 -26.85 6.74
C ASN A 401 -20.36 -27.79 7.95
N SER A 402 -19.50 -27.51 8.94
CA SER A 402 -19.29 -28.38 10.09
C SER A 402 -18.86 -27.60 11.32
N SER A 403 -19.57 -27.79 12.44
CA SER A 403 -19.16 -27.27 13.74
C SER A 403 -17.99 -28.04 14.36
N ALA A 404 -17.66 -29.22 13.84
CA ALA A 404 -16.59 -30.07 14.37
C ALA A 404 -15.20 -29.73 13.82
N GLN A 405 -15.11 -28.90 12.76
CA GLN A 405 -13.85 -28.52 12.15
C GLN A 405 -13.48 -27.08 12.53
N GLU A 406 -12.49 -26.95 13.40
CA GLU A 406 -11.96 -25.64 13.80
C GLU A 406 -11.22 -24.97 12.64
N VAL A 407 -11.47 -23.67 12.48
CA VAL A 407 -10.74 -22.79 11.56
C VAL A 407 -9.95 -21.80 12.42
N PRO A 408 -8.61 -21.73 12.29
CA PRO A 408 -7.80 -20.81 13.06
C PRO A 408 -8.27 -19.36 12.88
N SER A 409 -8.51 -18.68 13.99
CA SER A 409 -8.84 -17.26 14.02
C SER A 409 -7.58 -16.45 14.34
N PRO A 410 -7.32 -15.32 13.65
CA PRO A 410 -6.13 -14.52 13.90
C PRO A 410 -6.21 -13.80 15.24
N GLU A 411 -5.07 -13.64 15.90
CA GLU A 411 -4.95 -12.81 17.09
C GLU A 411 -4.89 -11.32 16.74
N GLY A 412 -5.35 -10.49 17.68
CA GLY A 412 -5.32 -9.04 17.58
C GLY A 412 -6.65 -8.41 17.17
N ARG A 413 -6.59 -7.11 16.85
CA ARG A 413 -7.77 -6.30 16.50
C ARG A 413 -7.70 -5.85 15.05
N PHE A 414 -8.84 -5.88 14.37
CA PHE A 414 -9.00 -5.63 12.94
C PHE A 414 -10.08 -4.56 12.67
N GLN A 415 -9.92 -3.84 11.57
CA GLN A 415 -10.88 -2.84 11.09
C GLN A 415 -11.62 -3.28 9.82
N ALA A 416 -11.03 -4.20 9.06
CA ALA A 416 -11.63 -4.83 7.89
C ALA A 416 -11.13 -6.27 7.78
N ILE A 417 -11.93 -7.15 7.19
CA ILE A 417 -11.60 -8.57 7.06
C ILE A 417 -12.04 -9.12 5.70
N THR A 418 -11.42 -10.22 5.34
CA THR A 418 -11.80 -11.16 4.28
C THR A 418 -11.84 -12.56 4.91
N ASP A 419 -12.04 -13.61 4.12
CA ASP A 419 -12.04 -15.00 4.63
C ASP A 419 -10.64 -15.54 4.96
N GLN A 420 -9.54 -14.86 4.55
CA GLN A 420 -8.16 -15.32 4.78
C GLN A 420 -7.20 -14.25 5.31
N CYS A 421 -7.55 -12.98 5.11
CA CYS A 421 -6.74 -11.83 5.48
C CYS A 421 -7.58 -10.71 6.11
N GLY A 422 -6.95 -9.75 6.76
CA GLY A 422 -7.65 -8.60 7.33
C GLY A 422 -6.71 -7.45 7.62
N ILE A 423 -7.28 -6.26 7.76
CA ILE A 423 -6.54 -5.05 8.10
C ILE A 423 -6.61 -4.85 9.61
N ARG A 424 -5.47 -4.83 10.28
CA ARG A 424 -5.37 -4.55 11.72
C ARG A 424 -5.85 -3.14 12.05
N VAL A 425 -6.26 -2.92 13.30
CA VAL A 425 -6.41 -1.57 13.86
C VAL A 425 -5.01 -0.95 13.88
N GLY A 426 -4.71 -0.14 12.87
CA GLY A 426 -3.33 0.24 12.55
C GLY A 426 -3.03 0.27 11.06
N GLY A 427 -3.88 -0.33 10.22
CA GLY A 427 -3.79 -0.29 8.76
C GLY A 427 -2.95 -1.41 8.14
N GLU A 428 -2.20 -2.17 8.92
CA GLU A 428 -1.40 -3.28 8.39
C GLU A 428 -2.28 -4.47 7.99
N ILE A 429 -1.98 -5.12 6.87
CA ILE A 429 -2.65 -6.35 6.47
C ILE A 429 -2.00 -7.54 7.17
N ALA A 430 -2.81 -8.42 7.73
CA ALA A 430 -2.42 -9.72 8.25
C ALA A 430 -3.20 -10.81 7.54
N CYS A 431 -2.49 -11.81 7.02
CA CYS A 431 -3.09 -13.02 6.47
C CYS A 431 -2.82 -14.21 7.40
N TRP A 432 -3.83 -15.04 7.61
CA TRP A 432 -3.76 -16.21 8.52
C TRP A 432 -4.04 -17.54 7.80
N VAL A 433 -4.49 -17.51 6.56
CA VAL A 433 -4.64 -18.69 5.70
C VAL A 433 -4.04 -18.39 4.32
N GLY A 434 -3.21 -19.30 3.80
CA GLY A 434 -2.61 -19.17 2.45
C GLY A 434 -1.23 -18.47 2.40
N LYS A 435 -0.60 -18.48 1.21
CA LYS A 435 0.73 -17.89 0.94
C LYS A 435 0.62 -16.51 0.27
N VAL A 436 -0.27 -15.64 0.73
CA VAL A 436 -0.32 -14.24 0.26
C VAL A 436 0.47 -13.40 1.26
N THR A 437 1.62 -12.88 0.82
CA THR A 437 2.46 -11.99 1.64
C THR A 437 2.11 -10.54 1.32
N PRO A 438 1.39 -9.82 2.19
CA PRO A 438 1.06 -8.42 1.94
C PRO A 438 2.31 -7.53 2.03
N PRO A 439 2.52 -6.59 1.08
CA PRO A 439 3.57 -5.59 1.20
C PRO A 439 3.37 -4.74 2.46
N PRO A 440 4.44 -4.37 3.17
CA PRO A 440 4.36 -3.44 4.28
C PRO A 440 3.66 -2.13 3.86
N GLY A 441 2.74 -1.67 4.70
CA GLY A 441 1.98 -0.47 4.40
C GLY A 441 0.73 -0.35 5.25
N ARG A 442 0.07 0.80 5.16
CA ARG A 442 -1.21 1.06 5.82
C ARG A 442 -2.32 1.12 4.79
N TYR A 443 -3.33 0.30 5.01
CA TYR A 443 -4.44 0.10 4.10
C TYR A 443 -5.74 0.42 4.81
N LYS A 444 -6.70 0.93 4.03
CA LYS A 444 -8.05 1.23 4.48
C LYS A 444 -9.07 0.24 3.95
N ALA A 445 -8.87 -0.37 2.78
CA ALA A 445 -9.78 -1.38 2.24
C ALA A 445 -9.01 -2.57 1.66
N ILE A 446 -9.63 -3.75 1.65
CA ILE A 446 -9.02 -5.02 1.24
C ILE A 446 -10.09 -5.87 0.55
N SER A 447 -9.71 -6.63 -0.47
CA SER A 447 -10.57 -7.60 -1.13
C SER A 447 -9.74 -8.77 -1.65
N LEU A 448 -10.20 -9.99 -1.39
CA LEU A 448 -9.56 -11.22 -1.83
C LEU A 448 -10.21 -11.76 -3.10
N GLY A 449 -9.38 -12.28 -4.01
CA GLY A 449 -9.80 -13.08 -5.14
C GLY A 449 -9.51 -14.57 -4.95
N ARG A 450 -8.93 -15.22 -5.96
CA ARG A 450 -8.63 -16.65 -5.95
C ARG A 450 -7.14 -16.88 -5.77
N GLY A 451 -6.64 -16.60 -4.55
CA GLY A 451 -5.21 -16.72 -4.23
C GLY A 451 -4.43 -15.42 -4.44
N ASP A 452 -5.13 -14.33 -4.72
CA ASP A 452 -4.62 -12.97 -4.86
C ASP A 452 -5.45 -11.98 -4.06
N LEU A 453 -4.94 -10.77 -3.92
CA LEU A 453 -5.50 -9.74 -3.05
C LEU A 453 -5.31 -8.37 -3.68
N CYS A 454 -6.32 -7.53 -3.56
CA CYS A 454 -6.22 -6.10 -3.81
C CYS A 454 -6.53 -5.32 -2.54
N ALA A 455 -5.82 -4.23 -2.31
CA ALA A 455 -6.05 -3.34 -1.18
C ALA A 455 -5.94 -1.87 -1.60
N VAL A 456 -6.70 -1.03 -0.92
CA VAL A 456 -6.58 0.43 -1.03
C VAL A 456 -5.71 0.90 0.13
N ARG A 457 -4.58 1.52 -0.20
CA ARG A 457 -3.69 2.17 0.75
C ARG A 457 -4.35 3.42 1.35
N ASP A 458 -3.86 3.90 2.48
CA ASP A 458 -4.42 5.09 3.15
C ASP A 458 -4.47 6.33 2.25
N ASP A 459 -3.48 6.50 1.36
CA ASP A 459 -3.40 7.59 0.38
C ASP A 459 -4.34 7.41 -0.83
N GLY A 460 -5.11 6.31 -0.87
CA GLY A 460 -6.10 6.00 -1.90
C GLY A 460 -5.57 5.22 -3.08
N VAL A 461 -4.28 4.85 -3.11
CA VAL A 461 -3.73 4.03 -4.20
C VAL A 461 -4.20 2.58 -4.05
N VAL A 462 -4.62 1.95 -5.14
CA VAL A 462 -4.92 0.51 -5.19
C VAL A 462 -3.64 -0.25 -5.50
N ASN A 463 -3.36 -1.27 -4.71
CA ASN A 463 -2.28 -2.23 -4.94
C ASN A 463 -2.88 -3.63 -4.96
N CYS A 464 -2.47 -4.44 -5.94
CA CYS A 464 -2.86 -5.84 -6.04
C CYS A 464 -1.61 -6.73 -6.08
N TRP A 465 -1.64 -7.88 -5.43
CA TRP A 465 -0.54 -8.85 -5.37
C TRP A 465 -1.07 -10.28 -5.18
N GLY A 466 -0.29 -11.28 -5.58
CA GLY A 466 -0.66 -12.70 -5.49
C GLY A 466 -0.31 -13.48 -6.76
N LEU A 467 -0.54 -14.80 -6.71
CA LEU A 467 -0.04 -15.74 -7.73
C LEU A 467 -0.85 -15.75 -9.03
N ASP A 468 -2.12 -15.31 -8.99
CA ASP A 468 -3.08 -15.48 -10.09
C ASP A 468 -3.74 -14.17 -10.55
N LEU A 469 -3.00 -13.05 -10.50
CA LEU A 469 -3.55 -11.74 -10.87
C LEU A 469 -3.97 -11.63 -12.34
N GLY A 470 -3.36 -12.40 -13.24
CA GLY A 470 -3.66 -12.36 -14.67
C GLY A 470 -3.67 -10.93 -15.22
N GLU A 471 -4.73 -10.58 -15.96
CA GLU A 471 -4.92 -9.24 -16.54
C GLU A 471 -5.27 -8.16 -15.49
N ALA A 472 -5.63 -8.54 -14.26
CA ALA A 472 -5.90 -7.61 -13.16
C ALA A 472 -4.61 -7.15 -12.43
N ALA A 473 -3.43 -7.54 -12.91
CA ALA A 473 -2.15 -7.28 -12.26
C ALA A 473 -1.73 -5.81 -12.19
N VAL A 474 -2.27 -4.95 -13.06
CA VAL A 474 -1.92 -3.52 -13.10
C VAL A 474 -3.14 -2.68 -12.73
N PRO A 475 -3.26 -2.24 -11.47
CA PRO A 475 -4.35 -1.37 -11.05
C PRO A 475 -4.30 -0.02 -11.77
N PRO A 476 -5.45 0.58 -12.07
CA PRO A 476 -5.53 1.90 -12.66
C PRO A 476 -4.97 2.97 -11.69
N GLN A 477 -4.39 4.02 -12.25
CA GLN A 477 -3.98 5.18 -11.47
C GLN A 477 -5.20 5.97 -10.97
N GLY A 478 -5.14 6.46 -9.74
CA GLY A 478 -6.19 7.28 -9.15
C GLY A 478 -6.26 7.17 -7.63
N LYS A 479 -7.21 7.90 -7.04
CA LYS A 479 -7.55 7.81 -5.62
C LYS A 479 -8.87 7.09 -5.44
N PHE A 480 -8.81 6.02 -4.68
CA PHE A 480 -9.91 5.10 -4.44
C PHE A 480 -10.24 5.02 -2.96
N THR A 481 -11.49 4.65 -2.68
CA THR A 481 -12.06 4.47 -1.35
C THR A 481 -12.36 3.01 -1.06
N ALA A 482 -12.66 2.23 -2.09
CA ALA A 482 -12.91 0.80 -2.01
C ALA A 482 -12.36 0.07 -3.23
N VAL A 483 -12.07 -1.21 -3.06
CA VAL A 483 -11.69 -2.14 -4.13
C VAL A 483 -12.43 -3.45 -3.93
N SER A 484 -12.85 -4.09 -5.02
CA SER A 484 -13.47 -5.40 -5.02
C SER A 484 -12.80 -6.26 -6.10
N ARG A 485 -12.30 -7.43 -5.69
CA ARG A 485 -11.56 -8.36 -6.53
C ARG A 485 -12.47 -9.51 -6.94
N GLY A 486 -12.65 -9.70 -8.25
CA GLY A 486 -13.32 -10.85 -8.86
C GLY A 486 -12.37 -12.02 -9.15
N SER A 487 -12.77 -12.94 -10.01
CA SER A 487 -11.86 -14.02 -10.45
C SER A 487 -10.78 -13.52 -11.41
N ARG A 488 -11.14 -12.74 -12.44
CA ARG A 488 -10.21 -12.32 -13.52
C ARG A 488 -10.20 -10.81 -13.79
N HIS A 489 -11.06 -10.06 -13.11
CA HIS A 489 -11.12 -8.61 -13.12
C HIS A 489 -11.25 -8.04 -11.71
N ALA A 490 -11.04 -6.75 -11.58
CA ALA A 490 -11.24 -6.02 -10.34
C ALA A 490 -11.89 -4.68 -10.64
N CYS A 491 -12.61 -4.15 -9.66
CA CYS A 491 -13.22 -2.83 -9.74
C CYS A 491 -12.91 -2.04 -8.49
N ALA A 492 -12.70 -0.74 -8.64
CA ALA A 492 -12.45 0.17 -7.55
C ALA A 492 -13.36 1.39 -7.61
N LEU A 493 -13.81 1.84 -6.44
CA LEU A 493 -14.64 3.03 -6.27
C LEU A 493 -13.71 4.22 -6.01
N ARG A 494 -13.82 5.25 -6.85
CA ARG A 494 -13.07 6.50 -6.72
C ARG A 494 -13.71 7.45 -5.71
N GLU A 495 -12.94 8.41 -5.22
CA GLU A 495 -13.40 9.49 -4.32
C GLU A 495 -14.54 10.33 -4.94
N ASP A 496 -14.57 10.46 -6.27
CA ASP A 496 -15.61 11.17 -7.03
C ASP A 496 -16.83 10.31 -7.37
N ARG A 497 -16.95 9.13 -6.75
CA ARG A 497 -18.04 8.14 -6.97
C ARG A 497 -18.05 7.50 -8.36
N ALA A 498 -17.01 7.66 -9.17
CA ALA A 498 -16.83 6.85 -10.37
C ALA A 498 -16.34 5.44 -10.02
N VAL A 499 -16.74 4.44 -10.80
CA VAL A 499 -16.19 3.08 -10.72
C VAL A 499 -15.23 2.88 -11.89
N VAL A 500 -14.07 2.30 -11.60
CA VAL A 500 -13.10 1.89 -12.62
C VAL A 500 -12.87 0.39 -12.47
N CYS A 501 -13.07 -0.36 -13.54
CA CYS A 501 -12.77 -1.79 -13.59
C CYS A 501 -11.60 -2.05 -14.55
N TRP A 502 -10.84 -3.11 -14.27
CA TRP A 502 -9.69 -3.54 -15.08
C TRP A 502 -9.51 -5.05 -14.99
N GLY A 503 -8.78 -5.61 -15.96
CA GLY A 503 -8.61 -7.05 -16.16
C GLY A 503 -9.50 -7.55 -17.30
N SER A 504 -9.89 -8.83 -17.23
CA SER A 504 -10.67 -9.49 -18.29
C SER A 504 -11.99 -8.76 -18.56
N ASP A 505 -12.34 -8.66 -19.85
CA ASP A 505 -13.58 -8.02 -20.33
C ASP A 505 -14.30 -8.86 -21.40
N ASP A 506 -14.07 -10.17 -21.45
CA ASP A 506 -14.62 -11.07 -22.48
C ASP A 506 -16.17 -11.13 -22.49
N GLU A 507 -16.79 -10.80 -21.36
CA GLU A 507 -18.24 -10.76 -21.16
C GLU A 507 -18.73 -9.32 -20.91
N GLY A 508 -17.86 -8.31 -21.07
CA GLY A 508 -18.16 -6.92 -20.75
C GLY A 508 -18.14 -6.60 -19.25
N GLN A 509 -17.55 -7.44 -18.40
CA GLN A 509 -17.55 -7.31 -16.93
C GLN A 509 -16.67 -6.17 -16.39
N SER A 510 -15.75 -5.66 -17.20
CA SER A 510 -14.93 -4.48 -16.94
C SER A 510 -15.47 -3.22 -17.64
N SER A 511 -16.45 -3.36 -18.54
CA SER A 511 -17.15 -2.27 -19.21
C SER A 511 -18.20 -1.58 -18.31
N VAL A 512 -17.74 -0.67 -17.45
CA VAL A 512 -18.57 0.01 -16.44
C VAL A 512 -19.66 0.89 -17.07
N PRO A 513 -20.95 0.69 -16.72
CA PRO A 513 -22.02 1.58 -17.14
C PRO A 513 -21.82 3.02 -16.63
N ALA A 514 -22.30 4.01 -17.38
CA ALA A 514 -22.19 5.40 -16.95
C ALA A 514 -23.04 5.67 -15.70
N GLY A 515 -22.45 6.28 -14.67
CA GLY A 515 -23.16 6.64 -13.45
C GLY A 515 -22.24 7.02 -12.29
N THR A 516 -22.85 7.34 -11.16
CA THR A 516 -22.17 7.56 -9.89
C THR A 516 -22.63 6.53 -8.87
N TYR A 517 -21.68 5.96 -8.14
CA TYR A 517 -21.89 4.79 -7.30
C TYR A 517 -21.44 5.03 -5.86
N THR A 518 -22.01 4.28 -4.94
CA THR A 518 -21.67 4.29 -3.50
C THR A 518 -21.01 3.01 -3.05
N ALA A 519 -21.17 1.92 -3.81
CA ALA A 519 -20.50 0.65 -3.58
C ALA A 519 -20.33 -0.10 -4.91
N VAL A 520 -19.30 -0.94 -4.99
CA VAL A 520 -19.06 -1.87 -6.09
C VAL A 520 -18.69 -3.23 -5.52
N SER A 521 -19.18 -4.29 -6.15
CA SER A 521 -18.89 -5.67 -5.76
C SER A 521 -18.75 -6.54 -7.01
N VAL A 522 -17.75 -7.43 -7.01
CA VAL A 522 -17.26 -8.11 -8.20
C VAL A 522 -17.35 -9.63 -8.04
N GLY A 523 -18.17 -10.25 -8.89
CA GLY A 523 -18.37 -11.69 -8.97
C GLY A 523 -17.28 -12.42 -9.76
N GLU A 524 -17.59 -13.64 -10.21
CA GLU A 524 -16.67 -14.42 -11.05
C GLU A 524 -16.45 -13.75 -12.41
N GLU A 525 -17.54 -13.42 -13.11
CA GLU A 525 -17.53 -12.80 -14.45
C GLU A 525 -18.64 -11.76 -14.64
N HIS A 526 -19.15 -11.22 -13.53
CA HIS A 526 -20.09 -10.11 -13.51
C HIS A 526 -19.70 -9.12 -12.42
N SER A 527 -20.18 -7.90 -12.57
CA SER A 527 -19.95 -6.81 -11.64
C SER A 527 -21.28 -6.18 -11.28
N CYS A 528 -21.44 -5.76 -10.04
CA CYS A 528 -22.62 -5.04 -9.58
C CYS A 528 -22.18 -3.81 -8.81
N ALA A 529 -22.97 -2.74 -8.90
CA ALA A 529 -22.73 -1.52 -8.14
C ALA A 529 -24.05 -0.95 -7.61
N LEU A 530 -23.94 -0.31 -6.44
CA LEU A 530 -25.01 0.45 -5.83
C LEU A 530 -24.88 1.91 -6.29
N ARG A 531 -25.93 2.45 -6.90
CA ARG A 531 -25.98 3.84 -7.33
C ARG A 531 -26.28 4.78 -6.16
N ALA A 532 -25.99 6.06 -6.36
CA ALA A 532 -26.31 7.11 -5.39
C ALA A 532 -27.82 7.26 -5.10
N ASP A 533 -28.68 6.83 -6.02
CA ASP A 533 -30.14 6.75 -5.88
C ASP A 533 -30.62 5.45 -5.20
N SER A 534 -29.68 4.66 -4.64
CA SER A 534 -29.91 3.36 -4.01
C SER A 534 -30.39 2.24 -4.93
N ALA A 535 -30.41 2.44 -6.25
CA ALA A 535 -30.69 1.37 -7.22
C ALA A 535 -29.44 0.52 -7.50
N LEU A 536 -29.66 -0.74 -7.88
CA LEU A 536 -28.58 -1.63 -8.32
C LEU A 536 -28.41 -1.59 -9.84
N VAL A 537 -27.16 -1.65 -10.28
CA VAL A 537 -26.80 -1.89 -11.68
C VAL A 537 -25.79 -3.02 -11.72
N CYS A 538 -26.01 -4.01 -12.58
CA CYS A 538 -25.09 -5.11 -12.80
C CYS A 538 -24.78 -5.23 -14.29
N TRP A 539 -23.57 -5.71 -14.62
CA TRP A 539 -23.06 -5.87 -15.99
C TRP A 539 -22.05 -7.02 -16.05
N GLY A 540 -21.76 -7.51 -17.27
CA GLY A 540 -20.95 -8.71 -17.50
C GLY A 540 -21.79 -9.91 -17.92
N ARG A 541 -21.36 -11.13 -17.55
CA ARG A 541 -22.02 -12.38 -17.92
C ARG A 541 -23.42 -12.52 -17.30
N ASP A 542 -24.40 -12.97 -18.09
CA ASP A 542 -25.80 -13.17 -17.65
C ASP A 542 -26.36 -14.59 -17.80
N LYS A 543 -25.54 -15.62 -17.97
CA LYS A 543 -26.03 -16.98 -18.28
C LYS A 543 -27.02 -17.56 -17.27
N GLY A 544 -27.00 -17.08 -16.03
CA GLY A 544 -27.94 -17.50 -14.97
C GLY A 544 -28.73 -16.34 -14.37
N GLY A 545 -28.85 -15.20 -15.05
CA GLY A 545 -29.58 -14.01 -14.58
C GLY A 545 -28.81 -13.14 -13.58
N GLN A 546 -27.48 -13.22 -13.53
CA GLN A 546 -26.64 -12.48 -12.56
C GLN A 546 -26.68 -10.97 -12.73
N ILE A 547 -26.93 -10.48 -13.95
CA ILE A 547 -26.98 -9.04 -14.23
C ILE A 547 -28.40 -8.49 -14.28
N THR A 548 -29.38 -9.29 -13.84
CA THR A 548 -30.79 -8.89 -13.71
C THR A 548 -31.13 -8.66 -12.23
N PRO A 549 -30.67 -7.57 -11.60
CA PRO A 549 -30.96 -7.31 -10.21
C PRO A 549 -32.45 -7.03 -10.01
N PRO A 550 -33.02 -7.41 -8.86
CA PRO A 550 -34.40 -7.12 -8.54
C PRO A 550 -34.62 -5.60 -8.38
N PRO A 551 -35.80 -5.08 -8.77
CA PRO A 551 -36.10 -3.66 -8.61
C PRO A 551 -36.23 -3.30 -7.13
N GLY A 552 -35.82 -2.08 -6.77
CA GLY A 552 -35.96 -1.54 -5.42
C GLY A 552 -34.79 -0.68 -4.99
N SER A 553 -34.79 -0.32 -3.70
CA SER A 553 -33.73 0.46 -3.06
C SER A 553 -32.93 -0.41 -2.10
N PHE A 554 -31.62 -0.30 -2.14
CA PHE A 554 -30.67 -1.16 -1.42
C PHE A 554 -29.66 -0.34 -0.62
N THR A 555 -29.09 -0.98 0.41
CA THR A 555 -28.13 -0.38 1.35
C THR A 555 -26.82 -1.16 1.43
N ALA A 556 -26.80 -2.41 0.98
CA ALA A 556 -25.59 -3.21 0.87
C ALA A 556 -25.68 -4.17 -0.32
N LEU A 557 -24.54 -4.55 -0.86
CA LEU A 557 -24.39 -5.43 -2.02
C LEU A 557 -23.20 -6.37 -1.79
N ALA A 558 -23.34 -7.61 -2.22
CA ALA A 558 -22.28 -8.61 -2.24
C ALA A 558 -22.35 -9.47 -3.50
N ALA A 559 -21.27 -9.44 -4.28
CA ALA A 559 -20.91 -10.35 -5.34
C ALA A 559 -19.46 -10.76 -5.06
N GLY A 560 -19.24 -11.98 -4.59
CA GLY A 560 -17.91 -12.47 -4.23
C GLY A 560 -17.19 -13.09 -5.41
N ALA A 561 -15.86 -13.09 -5.38
CA ALA A 561 -14.97 -13.51 -6.47
C ALA A 561 -15.22 -14.91 -7.06
N ARG A 562 -15.95 -15.76 -6.35
CA ARG A 562 -16.26 -17.15 -6.73
C ARG A 562 -17.77 -17.42 -6.83
N ALA A 563 -18.58 -16.36 -6.80
CA ALA A 563 -20.03 -16.45 -6.85
C ALA A 563 -20.54 -16.13 -8.25
N GLU A 564 -21.30 -17.05 -8.82
CA GLU A 564 -22.13 -16.86 -10.01
C GLU A 564 -23.51 -16.25 -9.67
N TYR A 565 -23.62 -15.56 -8.53
CA TYR A 565 -24.84 -14.95 -8.02
C TYR A 565 -24.49 -13.73 -7.17
N SER A 566 -25.48 -12.88 -6.92
CA SER A 566 -25.34 -11.66 -6.12
C SER A 566 -26.41 -11.63 -5.05
N CYS A 567 -26.11 -10.97 -3.94
CA CYS A 567 -27.07 -10.68 -2.89
C CYS A 567 -27.00 -9.20 -2.49
N ALA A 568 -28.11 -8.64 -2.03
CA ALA A 568 -28.17 -7.27 -1.55
C ALA A 568 -29.14 -7.15 -0.38
N VAL A 569 -28.91 -6.15 0.49
CA VAL A 569 -29.82 -5.77 1.58
C VAL A 569 -30.66 -4.60 1.12
N ARG A 570 -31.98 -4.77 1.12
CA ARG A 570 -32.96 -3.71 0.81
C ARG A 570 -32.97 -2.64 1.90
N SER A 571 -33.49 -1.46 1.58
CA SER A 571 -33.68 -0.36 2.53
C SER A 571 -34.59 -0.72 3.72
N ASP A 572 -35.47 -1.70 3.56
CA ASP A 572 -36.29 -2.24 4.64
C ASP A 572 -35.55 -3.27 5.53
N GLY A 573 -34.30 -3.58 5.22
CA GLY A 573 -33.44 -4.54 5.92
C GLY A 573 -33.60 -5.99 5.49
N THR A 574 -34.46 -6.33 4.52
CA THR A 574 -34.53 -7.72 4.00
C THR A 574 -33.40 -7.98 3.00
N ALA A 575 -32.85 -9.19 2.99
CA ALA A 575 -31.88 -9.59 1.97
C ALA A 575 -32.58 -10.20 0.76
N GLN A 576 -32.01 -10.00 -0.43
CA GLN A 576 -32.47 -10.63 -1.65
C GLN A 576 -31.27 -11.06 -2.50
N CYS A 577 -31.32 -12.28 -3.03
CA CYS A 577 -30.30 -12.82 -3.91
C CYS A 577 -30.89 -13.10 -5.31
N TRP A 578 -30.05 -13.02 -6.33
CA TRP A 578 -30.39 -13.29 -7.73
C TRP A 578 -29.16 -13.85 -8.47
N GLY A 579 -29.37 -14.39 -9.67
CA GLY A 579 -28.35 -15.14 -10.39
C GLY A 579 -28.43 -16.65 -10.14
N ARG A 580 -27.68 -17.42 -10.93
CA ARG A 580 -27.65 -18.89 -10.91
C ARG A 580 -29.06 -19.53 -10.95
N ASP A 581 -29.91 -19.01 -11.83
CA ASP A 581 -31.30 -19.47 -12.06
C ASP A 581 -32.18 -19.42 -10.79
N GLY A 582 -31.90 -18.48 -9.88
CA GLY A 582 -32.70 -18.30 -8.66
C GLY A 582 -32.46 -19.38 -7.59
N ARG A 583 -31.38 -20.16 -7.68
CA ARG A 583 -31.04 -21.19 -6.69
C ARG A 583 -30.74 -20.65 -5.30
N PHE A 584 -30.26 -19.40 -5.20
CA PHE A 584 -29.96 -18.75 -3.92
C PHE A 584 -31.12 -17.88 -3.51
N THR A 585 -31.81 -18.29 -2.44
CA THR A 585 -32.84 -17.50 -1.78
C THR A 585 -32.33 -17.07 -0.41
N ALA A 586 -32.44 -15.78 -0.11
CA ALA A 586 -32.12 -15.27 1.22
C ALA A 586 -33.20 -15.72 2.21
N PRO A 587 -32.84 -16.27 3.38
CA PRO A 587 -33.79 -16.60 4.44
C PRO A 587 -34.53 -15.34 4.93
N PRO A 588 -35.75 -15.51 5.49
CA PRO A 588 -36.47 -14.39 6.08
C PRO A 588 -35.69 -13.82 7.26
N GLY A 589 -35.56 -12.50 7.31
CA GLY A 589 -34.83 -11.82 8.39
C GLY A 589 -34.55 -10.36 8.10
N LYS A 590 -34.12 -9.64 9.14
CA LYS A 590 -33.61 -8.27 9.03
C LYS A 590 -32.10 -8.25 9.19
N PHE A 591 -31.42 -7.76 8.16
CA PHE A 591 -29.99 -7.62 8.05
C PHE A 591 -29.57 -6.16 8.31
N ALA A 592 -28.35 -6.01 8.84
CA ALA A 592 -27.77 -4.71 9.08
C ALA A 592 -27.48 -4.01 7.74
N ALA A 593 -27.85 -2.73 7.65
CA ALA A 593 -27.51 -1.90 6.51
C ALA A 593 -25.98 -1.73 6.41
N GLY A 594 -25.46 -1.70 5.18
CA GLY A 594 -24.12 -1.18 4.90
C GLY A 594 -24.11 0.32 5.19
N ARG A 595 -23.11 0.81 5.91
CA ARG A 595 -22.91 2.26 6.15
C ARG A 595 -21.63 2.72 5.50
#